data_AF-A0AAW4UFU0-F1
#
_entry.id   AF-A0AAW4UFU0-F1
#
_cell.length_a   1.000
_cell.length_b   1.000
_cell.length_c   1.000
_cell.angle_alpha   90.00
_cell.angle_beta   90.00
_cell.angle_gamma   90.00
#
_symmetry.space_group_name_H-M   'P 1'
#
loop_
_entity.id
_entity.type
_entity.pdbx_description
1 polymer ?
#
loop_
_entity_poly.entity_id
_entity_poly.type
_entity_poly.pdbx_seq_one_letter_code
_entity_poly.pdbx_strand_id
1 'polypeptide(L)'
;VPHNISSITQSNFSSACPSAFWKFLEEYFRSKYVIFEFKNYKDVITQKEIYTTEKYLYAKALRCVAIIVSCNGSDENAKKAIKGTLRENGKLILNLSNRDLSNMLEYELNGNLASEYLYNVLDEMLIELEK
;
A
#
# COMPACT_ATOMS: atom_id res chain seq x y z
N VAL A 1 -21.55 -12.70 0.56
CA VAL A 1 -20.73 -12.45 -0.65
C VAL A 1 -19.89 -11.22 -0.36
N PRO A 2 -18.56 -11.30 -0.22
CA PRO A 2 -17.77 -10.09 -0.07
C PRO A 2 -17.67 -9.43 -1.45
N HIS A 3 -18.33 -8.29 -1.62
CA HIS A 3 -18.12 -7.44 -2.78
C HIS A 3 -16.74 -6.78 -2.63
N ASN A 4 -15.73 -7.32 -3.32
CA ASN A 4 -14.44 -6.66 -3.47
C ASN A 4 -14.67 -5.42 -4.34
N ILE A 5 -14.65 -4.24 -3.73
CA ILE A 5 -14.69 -2.96 -4.46
C ILE A 5 -13.23 -2.57 -4.73
N SER A 6 -12.78 -2.80 -5.96
CA SER A 6 -11.51 -2.28 -6.46
C SER A 6 -11.78 -0.92 -7.12
N SER A 7 -11.29 0.17 -6.51
CA SER A 7 -11.37 1.51 -7.10
C SER A 7 -10.01 1.91 -7.69
N ILE A 8 -10.00 2.31 -8.96
CA ILE A 8 -8.83 2.92 -9.60
C ILE A 8 -9.03 4.44 -9.51
N THR A 9 -8.22 5.11 -8.69
CA THR A 9 -8.24 6.57 -8.56
C THR A 9 -7.06 7.18 -9.32
N GLN A 10 -7.35 8.12 -10.22
CA GLN A 10 -6.34 9.00 -10.82
C GLN A 10 -6.27 10.27 -9.97
N SER A 11 -5.19 10.47 -9.21
CA SER A 11 -4.98 11.70 -8.45
C SER A 11 -4.50 12.80 -9.39
N ASN A 12 -5.37 13.75 -9.74
CA ASN A 12 -5.00 14.98 -10.43
C ASN A 12 -4.38 15.95 -9.40
N PHE A 13 -3.04 16.05 -9.39
CA PHE A 13 -2.32 16.92 -8.46
C PHE A 13 -2.32 18.37 -8.96
N SER A 14 -3.13 19.21 -8.31
CA SER A 14 -3.08 20.67 -8.45
C SER A 14 -1.90 21.25 -7.66
N SER A 15 -0.92 21.81 -8.38
CA SER A 15 0.04 22.87 -7.98
C SER A 15 0.84 22.80 -6.66
N ALA A 16 0.72 21.75 -5.84
CA ALA A 16 1.66 21.46 -4.76
C ALA A 16 2.65 20.40 -5.23
N CYS A 17 3.95 20.60 -4.98
CA CYS A 17 4.99 19.60 -5.23
C CYS A 17 4.49 18.23 -4.72
N PRO A 18 4.38 17.19 -5.57
CA PRO A 18 3.85 15.91 -5.09
C PRO A 18 4.71 15.44 -3.92
N SER A 19 4.06 15.06 -2.81
CA SER A 19 4.77 14.64 -1.59
C SER A 19 5.81 13.58 -1.94
N ALA A 20 6.93 13.56 -1.22
CA ALA A 20 8.06 12.66 -1.49
C ALA A 20 7.62 11.20 -1.73
N PHE A 21 6.62 10.73 -0.99
CA PHE A 21 6.00 9.40 -1.19
C PHE A 21 5.48 9.14 -2.59
N TRP A 22 4.59 9.98 -3.13
CA TRP A 22 4.00 9.76 -4.45
C TRP A 22 5.06 9.82 -5.56
N LYS A 23 6.03 10.73 -5.46
CA LYS A 23 7.17 10.79 -6.40
C LYS A 23 8.02 9.54 -6.32
N PHE A 24 8.30 9.05 -5.11
CA PHE A 24 9.04 7.81 -4.92
C PHE A 24 8.32 6.61 -5.57
N LEU A 25 7.00 6.51 -5.42
CA LEU A 25 6.22 5.46 -6.08
C LEU A 25 6.29 5.56 -7.62
N GLU A 26 6.20 6.78 -8.14
CA GLU A 26 6.26 7.05 -9.57
C GLU A 26 7.64 6.71 -10.16
N GLU A 27 8.72 7.11 -9.50
CA GLU A 27 10.08 6.99 -10.01
C GLU A 27 10.67 5.60 -9.74
N TYR A 28 10.59 5.11 -8.50
CA TYR A 28 11.22 3.86 -8.09
C TYR A 28 10.41 2.64 -8.52
N PHE A 29 9.10 2.65 -8.27
CA PHE A 29 8.22 1.53 -8.65
C PHE A 29 7.66 1.65 -10.07
N ARG A 30 7.99 2.72 -10.79
CA ARG A 30 7.49 3.00 -12.16
C ARG A 30 5.98 2.91 -12.25
N SER A 31 5.28 3.35 -11.20
CA SER A 31 3.83 3.22 -11.08
C SER A 31 3.14 4.56 -11.30
N LYS A 32 2.26 4.63 -12.30
CA LYS A 32 1.38 5.79 -12.52
C LYS A 32 0.05 5.66 -11.80
N TYR A 33 -0.34 4.44 -11.47
CA TYR A 33 -1.57 4.17 -10.73
C TYR A 33 -1.26 3.38 -9.47
N VAL A 34 -2.02 3.66 -8.42
CA VAL A 34 -2.04 2.90 -7.17
C VAL A 34 -3.40 2.22 -7.09
N ILE A 35 -3.40 0.91 -6.85
CA ILE A 35 -4.64 0.16 -6.63
C ILE A 35 -4.97 0.19 -5.15
N PHE A 36 -6.17 0.64 -4.80
CA PHE A 36 -6.69 0.52 -3.44
C PHE A 36 -7.64 -0.68 -3.34
N GLU A 37 -7.43 -1.52 -2.33
CA GLU A 37 -8.30 -2.66 -2.05
C GLU A 37 -8.71 -2.69 -0.59
N PHE A 38 -10.01 -2.73 -0.32
CA PHE A 38 -10.57 -2.69 1.03
C PHE A 38 -11.01 -4.08 1.48
N LYS A 39 -10.43 -4.57 2.58
CA LYS A 39 -10.73 -5.87 3.20
C LYS A 39 -11.39 -5.67 4.57
N ASN A 40 -12.72 -5.61 4.58
CA ASN A 40 -13.52 -5.48 5.79
C ASN A 40 -13.79 -6.85 6.44
N TYR A 41 -12.73 -7.49 6.94
CA TYR A 41 -12.80 -8.79 7.61
C TYR A 41 -12.66 -8.63 9.12
N LYS A 42 -13.33 -9.52 9.88
CA LYS A 42 -13.20 -9.58 11.34
C LYS A 42 -11.84 -10.11 11.79
N ASP A 43 -11.19 -10.89 10.94
CA ASP A 43 -9.86 -11.46 11.19
C ASP A 43 -8.79 -10.70 10.38
N VAL A 44 -7.53 -10.99 10.66
CA VAL A 44 -6.39 -10.49 9.89
C VAL A 44 -6.41 -11.05 8.46
N ILE A 45 -5.91 -10.28 7.48
CA ILE A 45 -5.73 -10.81 6.12
C ILE A 45 -4.56 -11.81 6.08
N THR A 46 -4.65 -12.77 5.18
CA THR A 46 -3.67 -13.84 5.02
C THR A 46 -2.90 -13.69 3.71
N GLN A 47 -1.89 -14.53 3.49
CA GLN A 47 -1.15 -14.59 2.22
C GLN A 47 -2.06 -14.71 0.99
N LYS A 48 -3.24 -15.34 1.14
CA LYS A 48 -4.22 -15.52 0.05
C LYS A 48 -4.70 -14.19 -0.51
N GLU A 49 -5.01 -13.23 0.37
CA GLU A 49 -5.45 -11.91 -0.03
C GLU A 49 -4.33 -11.17 -0.77
N ILE A 50 -3.08 -11.26 -0.29
CA ILE A 50 -1.92 -10.63 -0.93
C ILE A 50 -1.73 -11.11 -2.37
N TYR A 51 -1.71 -12.43 -2.59
CA TYR A 51 -1.56 -13.00 -3.94
C TYR A 51 -2.77 -12.76 -4.84
N THR A 52 -3.95 -12.54 -4.26
CA THR A 52 -5.12 -12.12 -5.05
C THR A 52 -4.95 -10.69 -5.52
N THR A 53 -4.52 -9.77 -4.64
CA THR A 53 -4.24 -8.38 -4.99
C THR A 53 -3.12 -8.26 -6.02
N GLU A 54 -2.05 -9.05 -5.90
CA GLU A 54 -0.90 -9.04 -6.80
C GLU A 54 -1.30 -9.29 -8.27
N LYS A 55 -2.32 -10.12 -8.51
CA LYS A 55 -2.80 -10.43 -9.87
C LYS A 55 -3.36 -9.20 -10.60
N TYR A 56 -3.79 -8.17 -9.87
CA TYR A 56 -4.24 -6.90 -10.45
C TYR A 56 -3.06 -5.99 -10.82
N LEU A 57 -1.88 -6.20 -10.23
CA LEU A 57 -0.69 -5.42 -10.49
C LEU A 57 -0.03 -5.89 -11.79
N TYR A 58 0.15 -4.94 -12.71
CA TYR A 58 0.69 -5.18 -14.03
C TYR A 58 1.69 -4.11 -14.42
N ALA A 59 2.98 -4.46 -14.34
CA ALA A 59 4.07 -3.53 -14.53
C ALA A 59 4.08 -2.87 -15.93
N LYS A 60 3.73 -3.62 -16.98
CA LYS A 60 3.64 -3.07 -18.34
C LYS A 60 2.55 -1.99 -18.49
N ALA A 61 1.56 -1.97 -17.59
CA ALA A 61 0.53 -0.95 -17.53
C ALA A 61 0.78 0.13 -16.47
N LEU A 62 2.00 0.20 -15.90
CA LEU A 62 2.39 1.18 -14.87
C LEU A 62 1.52 1.08 -13.60
N ARG A 63 1.11 -0.15 -13.24
CA ARG A 63 0.33 -0.50 -12.05
C ARG A 63 1.14 -1.45 -11.16
N CYS A 64 2.20 -0.94 -10.56
CA CYS A 64 3.13 -1.73 -9.74
C CYS A 64 2.85 -1.63 -8.24
N VAL A 65 1.95 -0.73 -7.81
CA VAL A 65 1.69 -0.46 -6.39
C VAL A 65 0.22 -0.75 -6.04
N ALA A 66 0.02 -1.49 -4.95
CA ALA A 66 -1.27 -1.59 -4.27
C ALA A 66 -1.16 -1.13 -2.81
N ILE A 67 -2.26 -0.57 -2.30
CA ILE A 67 -2.48 -0.34 -0.87
C ILE A 67 -3.73 -1.11 -0.48
N ILE A 68 -3.55 -2.14 0.34
CA ILE A 68 -4.63 -2.89 0.96
C ILE A 68 -4.99 -2.18 2.27
N VAL A 69 -6.26 -1.89 2.47
CA VAL A 69 -6.80 -1.38 3.73
C VAL A 69 -7.57 -2.51 4.39
N SER A 70 -7.06 -3.01 5.51
CA SER A 70 -7.65 -4.09 6.29
C SER A 70 -8.15 -3.57 7.65
N CYS A 71 -9.12 -4.23 8.27
CA CYS A 71 -9.54 -3.79 9.61
C CYS A 71 -8.47 -4.10 10.67
N ASN A 72 -7.93 -5.31 10.65
CA ASN A 72 -7.07 -5.84 11.72
C ASN A 72 -5.61 -6.07 11.32
N GLY A 73 -5.18 -5.60 10.14
CA GLY A 73 -3.84 -5.86 9.65
C GLY A 73 -3.70 -7.25 9.03
N SER A 74 -2.47 -7.76 9.02
CA SER A 74 -2.06 -8.98 8.31
C SER A 74 -1.33 -9.96 9.22
N ASP A 75 -1.52 -11.25 8.98
CA ASP A 75 -0.73 -12.30 9.63
C ASP A 75 0.74 -12.33 9.16
N GLU A 76 1.55 -13.15 9.81
CA GLU A 76 2.98 -13.28 9.49
C GLU A 76 3.23 -13.85 8.09
N ASN A 77 2.34 -14.71 7.58
CA ASN A 77 2.48 -15.27 6.24
C ASN A 77 2.16 -14.22 5.16
N ALA A 78 1.17 -13.35 5.41
CA ALA A 78 0.85 -12.21 4.58
C ALA A 78 1.99 -11.19 4.56
N LYS A 79 2.60 -10.88 5.71
CA LYS A 79 3.80 -10.01 5.76
C LYS A 79 4.95 -10.60 4.93
N LYS A 80 5.20 -11.91 5.03
CA LYS A 80 6.19 -12.61 4.19
C LYS A 80 5.82 -12.55 2.71
N ALA A 81 4.55 -12.77 2.37
CA ALA A 81 4.06 -12.69 0.99
C ALA A 81 4.25 -11.29 0.40
N ILE A 82 3.92 -10.23 1.16
CA ILE A 82 4.15 -8.83 0.75
C ILE A 82 5.63 -8.61 0.40
N LYS A 83 6.54 -9.01 1.30
CA LYS A 83 7.99 -8.89 1.08
C LYS A 83 8.47 -9.71 -0.11
N GLY A 84 7.94 -10.93 -0.27
CA GLY A 84 8.24 -11.82 -1.39
C GLY A 84 7.81 -11.21 -2.73
N THR A 85 6.57 -10.72 -2.82
CA THR A 85 6.04 -10.04 -4.02
C THR A 85 6.91 -8.85 -4.43
N LEU A 86 7.42 -8.08 -3.46
CA LEU A 86 8.34 -6.99 -3.74
C LEU A 86 9.72 -7.50 -4.21
N ARG A 87 10.35 -8.42 -3.49
CA ARG A 87 11.68 -8.98 -3.84
C ARG A 87 11.71 -9.67 -5.19
N GLU A 88 10.69 -10.46 -5.49
CA GLU A 88 10.67 -11.34 -6.66
C GLU A 88 10.16 -10.61 -7.91
N ASN A 89 9.13 -9.76 -7.74
CA ASN A 89 8.39 -9.21 -8.88
C ASN A 89 8.49 -7.68 -8.99
N GLY A 90 9.14 -7.01 -8.03
CA GLY A 90 9.25 -5.54 -7.98
C GLY A 90 7.91 -4.83 -7.78
N LYS A 91 6.88 -5.56 -7.30
CA LYS A 91 5.54 -5.05 -7.07
C LYS A 91 5.38 -4.70 -5.60
N LEU A 92 5.01 -3.46 -5.31
CA LEU A 92 4.78 -3.01 -3.95
C LEU A 92 3.34 -3.30 -3.53
N ILE A 93 3.17 -3.90 -2.35
CA ILE A 93 1.89 -3.99 -1.67
C ILE A 93 2.08 -3.46 -0.26
N LEU A 94 1.41 -2.37 0.10
CA LEU A 94 1.32 -1.91 1.50
C LEU A 94 0.02 -2.43 2.11
N ASN A 95 0.04 -2.83 3.38
CA ASN A 95 -1.17 -3.14 4.13
C ASN A 95 -1.32 -2.14 5.28
N LEU A 96 -2.43 -1.41 5.30
CA LEU A 96 -2.78 -0.46 6.35
C LEU A 96 -3.98 -1.00 7.12
N SER A 97 -3.87 -1.04 8.45
CA SER A 97 -4.97 -1.40 9.34
C SER A 97 -5.84 -0.18 9.68
N ASN A 98 -6.99 -0.39 10.33
CA ASN A 98 -7.75 0.73 10.91
C ASN A 98 -6.92 1.54 11.92
N ARG A 99 -5.99 0.89 12.62
CA ARG A 99 -5.06 1.57 13.53
C ARG A 99 -4.12 2.49 12.75
N ASP A 100 -3.60 2.05 11.61
CA ASP A 100 -2.75 2.89 10.76
C ASP A 100 -3.52 4.10 10.22
N LEU A 101 -4.78 3.92 9.81
CA LEU A 101 -5.62 5.03 9.39
C LEU A 101 -5.86 6.02 10.53
N SER A 102 -6.09 5.53 11.76
CA SER A 102 -6.26 6.39 12.93
C SER A 102 -4.98 7.16 13.24
N ASN A 103 -3.82 6.49 13.19
CA ASN A 103 -2.52 7.11 13.37
C ASN A 103 -2.25 8.16 12.28
N MET A 104 -2.61 7.90 11.02
CA MET A 104 -2.47 8.87 9.93
C MET A 104 -3.30 10.14 10.19
N LEU A 105 -4.53 10.00 10.68
CA LEU A 105 -5.36 11.14 11.05
C LEU A 105 -4.75 11.94 12.20
N GLU A 106 -4.28 11.26 13.26
CA GLU A 106 -3.58 11.92 14.36
C GLU A 106 -2.28 12.61 13.89
N TYR A 107 -1.56 12.01 12.94
CA TYR A 107 -0.36 12.57 12.35
C TYR A 107 -0.64 13.90 11.64
N GLU A 108 -1.76 13.98 10.90
CA GLU A 108 -2.22 15.22 10.28
C GLU A 108 -2.72 16.27 11.28
N LEU A 109 -3.45 15.85 12.33
CA LEU A 109 -3.89 16.74 13.39
C LEU A 109 -2.71 17.41 14.12
N ASN A 110 -1.55 16.75 14.15
CA ASN A 110 -0.31 17.28 14.73
C ASN A 110 0.53 18.11 13.74
N GLY A 111 0.00 18.42 12.55
CA GLY A 111 0.64 19.32 11.56
C GLY A 111 1.57 18.64 10.56
N ASN A 112 1.63 17.30 10.54
CA ASN A 112 2.39 16.56 9.52
C ASN A 112 1.48 16.15 8.35
N LEU A 113 2.02 15.46 7.34
CA LEU A 113 1.22 14.96 6.21
C LEU A 113 0.96 13.46 6.31
N ALA A 114 -0.25 13.00 5.99
CA ALA A 114 -0.55 11.55 5.91
C ALA A 114 0.40 10.80 4.94
N SER A 115 0.85 11.47 3.87
CA SER A 115 1.83 10.92 2.93
C SER A 115 3.21 10.66 3.55
N GLU A 116 3.60 11.42 4.58
CA GLU A 116 4.85 11.18 5.31
C GLU A 116 4.73 9.94 6.21
N TYR A 117 3.56 9.73 6.84
CA TYR A 117 3.29 8.48 7.56
C TYR A 117 3.39 7.27 6.61
N LEU A 118 2.78 7.36 5.42
CA LEU A 118 2.91 6.31 4.40
C LEU A 118 4.35 6.09 3.96
N TYR A 119 5.14 7.16 3.87
CA TYR A 119 6.57 7.06 3.56
C TYR A 119 7.32 6.30 4.65
N ASN A 120 7.04 6.57 5.93
CA ASN A 120 7.66 5.85 7.04
C ASN A 120 7.28 4.36 7.04
N VAL A 121 6.00 4.03 6.79
CA VAL A 121 5.56 2.63 6.66
C VAL A 121 6.30 1.90 5.52
N LEU A 122 6.51 2.59 4.40
CA LEU A 122 7.30 2.06 3.30
C LEU A 122 8.77 1.89 3.68
N ASP A 123 9.38 2.88 4.32
CA ASP A 123 10.79 2.86 4.72
C ASP A 123 11.08 1.72 5.70
N GLU A 124 10.23 1.54 6.72
CA GLU A 124 10.29 0.40 7.65
C GLU A 124 10.23 -0.94 6.91
N MET A 125 9.31 -1.07 5.94
CA MET A 125 9.23 -2.27 5.11
C MET A 125 10.52 -2.51 4.33
N LEU A 126 11.10 -1.48 3.72
CA LEU A 126 12.33 -1.60 2.93
C LEU A 126 13.53 -1.98 3.80
N ILE A 127 13.67 -1.40 5.00
CA ILE A 127 14.72 -1.78 5.97
C ILE A 127 14.59 -3.24 6.38
N GLU A 128 13.36 -3.75 6.56
CA GLU A 128 13.13 -5.15 6.87
C GLU A 128 13.42 -6.11 5.69
N LEU A 129 13.54 -5.60 4.45
CA LEU A 129 13.89 -6.42 3.29
C LEU A 129 15.39 -6.66 3.16
N GLU A 130 16.24 -5.84 3.76
CA GLU A 130 17.69 -6.01 3.72
C GLU A 130 18.18 -7.11 4.69
N LYS A 131 17.27 -7.63 5.54
CA LYS A 131 17.50 -8.74 6.47
C LYS A 131 16.99 -10.07 5.89
#